data_AF-A0A8C3L3M4-F1
#
_entry.id   AF-A0A8C3L3M4-F1
#
_cell.length_a   1.000
_cell.length_b   1.000
_cell.length_c   1.000
_cell.angle_alpha   90.00
_cell.angle_beta   90.00
_cell.angle_gamma   90.00
#
_symmetry.space_group_name_H-M   'P 1'
#
loop_
_entity.id
_entity.type
_entity.pdbx_description
1 polymer ?
#
loop_
_entity_poly.entity_id
_entity_poly.type
_entity_poly.pdbx_seq_one_letter_code
_entity_poly.pdbx_strand_id
1 'polypeptide(L)'
;CRPADAPWCGHCKALAPEYAKAAAQLKAEGSEIRLAKVDATEEAELAQQFGVRGYPTIKFFRNGDKAAPREYTAGREADDIVSWLKKRTGPAATTLTDAAAAETLVDSSEVVVIGFFKDVTSDAAKEFLLAAESVDDIPFGISSSADVFSKYQLSQDGVVLFKKFDEGRNNFEGDLTKDNLLNFIKSNQLPLVIEFTEQTAPKIFGGEIKTHILLFLPKSVSDYEGKLDNFKTAAGNFKGKILFIFIDSDHSDNQRILEFFGLKKEECPAVRLITLEEEMTKYKPESDDLTADKIKEFCNKFLEGKIKPHLMSQDLPEDWDKQPVKVLVGKNFEEVAFDENKNVFVEFYAPWCGHCKQLAPIWDKLGETYRDHENIVIAKMDSTANEVEAVKIHSFPTLKFFPAGSGRNVIDYNGERTLEGFKKFLESGGQDGAAADDDLEDLETDEETDLEEGDDDEQKIQKDEL
;
A
#
# COMPACT_ATOMS: atom_id res chain seq x y z
N CYS A 1 12.38 -15.64 -18.86
CA CYS A 1 11.45 -15.67 -17.71
C CYS A 1 11.51 -17.01 -17.02
N ARG A 2 11.34 -17.05 -15.70
CA ARG A 2 11.25 -18.27 -14.89
C ARG A 2 9.84 -18.35 -14.27
N PRO A 3 8.98 -19.31 -14.64
CA PRO A 3 7.85 -19.76 -13.86
C PRO A 3 8.39 -20.63 -12.71
N ALA A 4 7.93 -20.35 -11.50
CA ALA A 4 7.92 -21.33 -10.44
C ALA A 4 6.71 -22.26 -10.67
N ASP A 5 6.97 -23.53 -10.92
CA ASP A 5 5.96 -24.56 -11.13
C ASP A 5 5.90 -25.50 -9.92
N ALA A 6 4.71 -26.03 -9.62
CA ALA A 6 4.51 -27.14 -8.69
C ALA A 6 3.82 -28.29 -9.45
N PRO A 7 4.29 -29.55 -9.35
CA PRO A 7 3.80 -30.69 -10.15
C PRO A 7 2.29 -30.97 -10.01
N TRP A 8 1.72 -30.58 -8.88
CA TRP A 8 0.31 -30.79 -8.53
C TRP A 8 -0.60 -29.60 -8.90
N CYS A 9 -0.04 -28.43 -9.25
CA CYS A 9 -0.83 -27.23 -9.53
C CYS A 9 -1.54 -27.29 -10.89
N GLY A 10 -2.88 -27.19 -10.88
CA GLY A 10 -3.71 -27.20 -12.10
C GLY A 10 -3.42 -26.03 -13.05
N HIS A 11 -3.11 -24.84 -12.51
CA HIS A 11 -2.75 -23.67 -13.32
C HIS A 11 -1.38 -23.82 -13.99
N CYS A 12 -0.40 -24.43 -13.32
CA CYS A 12 0.89 -24.77 -13.93
C CYS A 12 0.72 -25.78 -15.08
N LYS A 13 -0.10 -26.82 -14.87
CA LYS A 13 -0.42 -27.82 -15.91
C LYS A 13 -1.08 -27.18 -17.14
N ALA A 14 -1.98 -26.23 -16.95
CA ALA A 14 -2.64 -25.51 -18.03
C ALA A 14 -1.70 -24.55 -18.78
N LEU A 15 -0.78 -23.89 -18.06
CA LEU A 15 0.18 -22.93 -18.63
C LEU A 15 1.32 -23.64 -19.39
N ALA A 16 1.76 -24.81 -18.94
CA ALA A 16 2.89 -25.54 -19.52
C ALA A 16 2.88 -25.67 -21.06
N PRO A 17 1.78 -26.09 -21.73
CA PRO A 17 1.75 -26.17 -23.19
C PRO A 17 1.87 -24.80 -23.88
N GLU A 18 1.22 -23.75 -23.36
CA GLU A 18 1.31 -22.39 -23.90
C GLU A 18 2.72 -21.79 -23.70
N TYR A 19 3.34 -22.05 -22.55
CA TYR A 19 4.70 -21.61 -22.25
C TYR A 19 5.74 -22.29 -23.17
N ALA A 20 5.57 -23.58 -23.44
CA ALA A 20 6.39 -24.31 -24.41
C ALA A 20 6.19 -23.79 -25.86
N LYS A 21 4.95 -23.46 -26.24
CA LYS A 21 4.61 -22.87 -27.53
C LYS A 21 5.25 -21.49 -27.71
N ALA A 22 5.18 -20.62 -26.70
CA ALA A 22 5.86 -19.31 -26.71
C ALA A 22 7.38 -19.46 -26.85
N ALA A 23 7.98 -20.42 -26.13
CA ALA A 23 9.42 -20.71 -26.25
C ALA A 23 9.81 -21.19 -27.66
N ALA A 24 8.97 -22.03 -28.28
CA ALA A 24 9.18 -22.50 -29.64
C ALA A 24 9.04 -21.37 -30.68
N GLN A 25 8.05 -20.48 -30.55
CA GLN A 25 7.88 -19.30 -31.40
C GLN A 25 9.13 -18.39 -31.33
N LEU A 26 9.58 -18.02 -30.13
CA LEU A 26 10.77 -17.18 -29.95
C LEU A 26 12.04 -17.81 -30.51
N LYS A 27 12.19 -19.14 -30.36
CA LYS A 27 13.32 -19.88 -30.94
C LYS A 27 13.26 -19.88 -32.47
N ALA A 28 12.10 -20.08 -33.06
CA ALA A 28 11.91 -20.08 -34.52
C ALA A 28 12.20 -18.70 -35.14
N GLU A 29 11.92 -17.63 -34.41
CA GLU A 29 12.22 -16.24 -34.79
C GLU A 29 13.70 -15.85 -34.57
N GLY A 30 14.53 -16.75 -34.01
CA GLY A 30 15.93 -16.45 -33.73
C GLY A 30 16.14 -15.46 -32.58
N SER A 31 15.14 -15.29 -31.70
CA SER A 31 15.21 -14.39 -30.54
C SER A 31 16.30 -14.84 -29.55
N GLU A 32 16.96 -13.88 -28.90
CA GLU A 32 17.88 -14.14 -27.78
C GLU A 32 17.14 -14.50 -26.48
N ILE A 33 15.83 -14.24 -26.42
CA ILE A 33 15.01 -14.48 -25.24
C ILE A 33 14.95 -15.99 -24.94
N ARG A 34 15.09 -16.33 -23.66
CA ARG A 34 14.97 -17.70 -23.17
C ARG A 34 13.88 -17.80 -22.11
N LEU A 35 13.04 -18.82 -22.26
CA LEU A 35 12.07 -19.25 -21.29
C LEU A 35 12.66 -20.45 -20.56
N ALA A 36 12.72 -20.38 -19.24
CA ALA A 36 13.14 -21.46 -18.35
C ALA A 36 12.01 -21.73 -17.35
N LYS A 37 12.07 -22.81 -16.58
CA LYS A 37 11.16 -23.12 -15.46
C LYS A 37 11.94 -23.66 -14.27
N VAL A 38 11.40 -23.48 -13.08
CA VAL A 38 11.95 -23.95 -11.81
C VAL A 38 10.85 -24.70 -11.06
N ASP A 39 11.15 -25.91 -10.59
CA ASP A 39 10.25 -26.61 -9.68
C ASP A 39 10.47 -26.06 -8.27
N ALA A 40 9.51 -25.30 -7.75
CA ALA A 40 9.65 -24.67 -6.45
C ALA A 40 9.47 -25.65 -5.28
N THR A 41 9.00 -26.87 -5.54
CA THR A 41 8.93 -27.94 -4.53
C THR A 41 10.29 -28.60 -4.31
N GLU A 42 11.17 -28.57 -5.31
CA GLU A 42 12.55 -29.04 -5.22
C GLU A 42 13.53 -27.89 -4.88
N GLU A 43 13.25 -26.67 -5.37
CA GLU A 43 14.12 -25.49 -5.26
C GLU A 43 13.50 -24.43 -4.33
N ALA A 44 13.15 -24.81 -3.10
CA ALA A 44 12.42 -23.97 -2.15
C ALA A 44 13.18 -22.69 -1.77
N GLU A 45 14.50 -22.78 -1.51
CA GLU A 45 15.34 -21.61 -1.19
C GLU A 45 15.32 -20.57 -2.32
N LEU A 46 15.35 -21.02 -3.58
CA LEU A 46 15.32 -20.14 -4.74
C LEU A 46 13.94 -19.48 -4.89
N ALA A 47 12.87 -20.21 -4.61
CA ALA A 47 11.51 -19.68 -4.61
C ALA A 47 11.33 -18.61 -3.52
N GLN A 48 11.82 -18.88 -2.31
CA GLN A 48 11.83 -17.94 -1.19
C GLN A 48 12.68 -16.70 -1.48
N GLN A 49 13.89 -16.87 -2.03
CA GLN A 49 14.80 -15.78 -2.42
C GLN A 49 14.12 -14.75 -3.33
N PHE A 50 13.25 -15.20 -4.23
CA PHE A 50 12.52 -14.32 -5.16
C PHE A 50 11.07 -14.03 -4.73
N GLY A 51 10.69 -14.36 -3.50
CA GLY A 51 9.40 -14.04 -2.92
C GLY A 51 8.23 -14.72 -3.62
N VAL A 52 8.38 -15.96 -4.08
CA VAL A 52 7.31 -16.73 -4.71
C VAL A 52 6.34 -17.20 -3.63
N ARG A 53 5.11 -16.67 -3.63
CA ARG A 53 4.04 -17.02 -2.66
C ARG A 53 2.92 -17.88 -3.24
N GLY A 54 2.97 -18.17 -4.54
CA GLY A 54 1.93 -18.94 -5.23
C GLY A 54 2.35 -19.40 -6.63
N TYR A 55 1.60 -20.33 -7.20
CA TYR A 55 1.97 -20.98 -8.47
C TYR A 55 0.87 -20.85 -9.54
N PRO A 56 1.21 -20.57 -10.82
CA PRO A 56 2.54 -20.19 -11.30
C PRO A 56 2.87 -18.73 -10.99
N THR A 57 4.10 -18.45 -10.56
CA THR A 57 4.66 -17.09 -10.51
C THR A 57 5.69 -16.95 -11.63
N ILE A 58 5.51 -16.01 -12.56
CA ILE A 58 6.42 -15.79 -13.69
C ILE A 58 7.20 -14.50 -13.48
N LYS A 59 8.53 -14.58 -13.51
CA LYS A 59 9.41 -13.40 -13.41
C LYS A 59 10.35 -13.26 -14.63
N PHE A 60 10.52 -12.03 -15.10
CA PHE A 60 11.42 -11.63 -16.17
C PHE A 60 12.72 -11.04 -15.60
N PHE A 61 13.83 -11.55 -16.11
CA PHE A 61 15.18 -11.14 -15.74
C PHE A 61 15.84 -10.56 -16.99
N ARG A 62 16.31 -9.32 -16.93
CA ARG A 62 17.05 -8.65 -18.01
C ARG A 62 18.51 -8.52 -17.61
N ASN A 63 19.43 -8.88 -18.50
CA ASN A 63 20.88 -8.76 -18.31
C ASN A 63 21.42 -9.38 -17.00
N GLY A 64 20.74 -10.40 -16.46
CA GLY A 64 21.14 -11.08 -15.24
C GLY A 64 20.89 -10.30 -13.95
N ASP A 65 20.16 -9.18 -13.99
CA ASP A 65 19.77 -8.43 -12.79
C ASP A 65 18.85 -9.29 -11.90
N LYS A 66 19.35 -9.62 -10.70
CA LYS A 66 18.63 -10.39 -9.69
C LYS A 66 17.96 -9.52 -8.63
N ALA A 67 18.29 -8.22 -8.56
CA ALA A 67 17.81 -7.35 -7.50
C ALA A 67 16.35 -6.95 -7.71
N ALA A 68 15.93 -6.74 -8.97
CA ALA A 68 14.57 -6.31 -9.30
C ALA A 68 13.98 -7.06 -10.50
N PRO A 69 13.74 -8.38 -10.39
CA PRO A 69 13.08 -9.12 -11.47
C PRO A 69 11.62 -8.67 -11.61
N ARG A 70 11.19 -8.44 -12.86
CA ARG A 70 9.85 -7.94 -13.14
C ARG A 70 8.85 -9.09 -13.13
N GLU A 71 7.74 -8.92 -12.43
CA GLU A 71 6.67 -9.90 -12.42
C GLU A 71 5.82 -9.83 -13.69
N TYR A 72 5.44 -10.98 -14.22
CA TYR A 72 4.56 -11.09 -15.38
C TYR A 72 3.12 -11.32 -14.92
N THR A 73 2.26 -10.35 -15.22
CA THR A 73 0.85 -10.34 -14.81
C THR A 73 -0.12 -10.30 -16.00
N ALA A 74 0.38 -10.47 -17.23
CA ALA A 74 -0.43 -10.46 -18.45
C ALA A 74 -1.11 -11.84 -18.69
N GLY A 75 -1.78 -11.98 -19.84
CA GLY A 75 -2.51 -13.19 -20.21
C GLY A 75 -1.64 -14.44 -20.28
N ARG A 76 -2.25 -15.63 -20.18
CA ARG A 76 -1.52 -16.91 -20.06
C ARG A 76 -1.39 -17.66 -21.39
N GLU A 77 -1.79 -17.05 -22.50
CA GLU A 77 -1.64 -17.62 -23.84
C GLU A 77 -0.24 -17.36 -24.40
N ALA A 78 0.23 -18.21 -25.32
CA ALA A 78 1.56 -18.08 -25.90
C ALA A 78 1.79 -16.70 -26.55
N ASP A 79 0.79 -16.18 -27.25
CA ASP A 79 0.90 -14.92 -27.99
C ASP A 79 0.97 -13.71 -27.05
N ASP A 80 0.32 -13.77 -25.88
CA ASP A 80 0.43 -12.75 -24.82
C ASP A 80 1.85 -12.71 -24.24
N ILE A 81 2.42 -13.88 -23.98
CA ILE A 81 3.79 -14.01 -23.45
C ILE A 81 4.79 -13.44 -24.45
N VAL A 82 4.68 -13.83 -25.72
CA VAL A 82 5.57 -13.34 -26.79
C VAL A 82 5.43 -11.83 -26.99
N SER A 83 4.20 -11.32 -27.03
CA SER A 83 3.94 -9.88 -27.22
C SER A 83 4.49 -9.05 -26.07
N TRP A 84 4.29 -9.49 -24.83
CA TRP A 84 4.82 -8.84 -23.63
C TRP A 84 6.35 -8.82 -23.62
N LEU A 85 6.98 -9.94 -24.01
CA LEU A 85 8.43 -10.07 -24.11
C LEU A 85 9.00 -9.16 -25.20
N LYS A 86 8.43 -9.19 -26.40
CA LYS A 86 8.85 -8.32 -27.52
C LYS A 86 8.74 -6.84 -27.17
N LYS A 87 7.65 -6.44 -26.50
CA LYS A 87 7.47 -5.06 -26.02
C LYS A 87 8.58 -4.63 -25.07
N ARG A 88 9.10 -5.55 -24.25
CA ARG A 88 10.13 -5.25 -23.23
C ARG A 88 11.56 -5.46 -23.70
N THR A 89 11.80 -6.34 -24.67
CA THR A 89 13.13 -6.56 -25.26
C THR A 89 13.36 -5.78 -26.55
N GLY A 90 12.34 -5.05 -27.02
CA GLY A 90 12.50 -4.04 -28.06
C GLY A 90 13.46 -2.92 -27.64
N PRO A 91 13.80 -2.01 -28.55
CA PRO A 91 14.65 -0.87 -28.22
C PRO A 91 13.99 -0.07 -27.08
N ALA A 92 14.79 0.26 -26.07
CA ALA A 92 14.31 0.95 -24.86
C ALA A 92 13.64 2.30 -25.18
N ALA A 93 14.04 2.93 -26.29
CA ALA A 93 13.44 4.13 -26.82
C ALA A 93 13.19 3.98 -28.33
N THR A 94 12.06 4.50 -28.81
CA THR A 94 11.74 4.53 -30.24
C THR A 94 12.58 5.59 -30.94
N THR A 95 13.25 5.25 -32.04
CA THR A 95 13.99 6.24 -32.84
C THR A 95 13.03 7.17 -33.58
N LEU A 96 13.14 8.47 -33.32
CA LEU A 96 12.32 9.52 -33.91
C LEU A 96 13.09 10.21 -35.03
N THR A 97 12.66 10.00 -36.28
CA THR A 97 13.35 10.50 -37.47
C THR A 97 12.99 11.94 -37.82
N ASP A 98 11.78 12.37 -37.43
CA ASP A 98 11.22 13.65 -37.80
C ASP A 98 10.24 14.18 -36.74
N ALA A 99 9.82 15.43 -36.97
CA ALA A 99 8.90 16.17 -36.12
C ALA A 99 7.52 15.49 -35.95
N ALA A 100 7.03 14.77 -36.94
CA ALA A 100 5.71 14.14 -36.90
C ALA A 100 5.74 12.84 -36.08
N ALA A 101 6.81 12.06 -36.19
CA ALA A 101 7.05 10.90 -35.34
C ALA A 101 7.15 11.29 -33.86
N ALA A 102 7.82 12.41 -33.56
CA ALA A 102 7.93 12.91 -32.19
C ALA A 102 6.58 13.36 -31.62
N GLU A 103 5.77 14.09 -32.39
CA GLU A 103 4.39 14.44 -31.99
C GLU A 103 3.53 13.21 -31.73
N THR A 104 3.56 12.24 -32.65
CA THR A 104 2.80 11.00 -32.52
C THR A 104 3.16 10.27 -31.23
N LEU A 105 4.45 10.24 -30.86
CA LEU A 105 4.88 9.64 -29.60
C LEU A 105 4.36 10.44 -28.40
N VAL A 106 4.52 11.78 -28.38
CA VAL A 106 4.03 12.64 -27.29
C VAL A 106 2.52 12.48 -27.08
N ASP A 107 1.74 12.34 -28.15
CA ASP A 107 0.29 12.17 -28.08
C ASP A 107 -0.15 10.77 -27.63
N SER A 108 0.74 9.77 -27.73
CA SER A 108 0.42 8.36 -27.48
C SER A 108 0.18 8.01 -26.01
N SER A 109 0.62 8.83 -25.06
CA SER A 109 0.52 8.55 -23.61
C SER A 109 0.38 9.84 -22.79
N GLU A 110 -0.04 9.71 -21.53
CA GLU A 110 -0.16 10.87 -20.63
C GLU A 110 1.19 11.49 -20.26
N VAL A 111 2.23 10.66 -20.18
CA VAL A 111 3.61 11.06 -19.93
C VAL A 111 4.51 10.36 -20.95
N VAL A 112 5.46 11.08 -21.53
CA VAL A 112 6.41 10.60 -22.54
C VAL A 112 7.77 11.26 -22.30
N VAL A 113 8.86 10.53 -22.50
CA VAL A 113 10.21 11.08 -22.34
C VAL A 113 10.96 10.99 -23.67
N ILE A 114 11.54 12.10 -24.13
CA ILE A 114 12.35 12.14 -25.34
C ILE A 114 13.78 12.57 -25.01
N GLY A 115 14.74 11.75 -25.44
CA GLY A 115 16.16 12.05 -25.43
C GLY A 115 16.59 12.65 -26.77
N PHE A 116 17.29 13.77 -26.72
CA PHE A 116 17.79 14.52 -27.85
C PHE A 116 19.31 14.40 -27.82
N PHE A 117 19.87 13.59 -28.71
CA PHE A 117 21.31 13.30 -28.75
C PHE A 117 21.83 13.39 -30.18
N LYS A 118 22.76 14.31 -30.45
CA LYS A 118 23.40 14.42 -31.78
C LYS A 118 24.11 13.12 -32.16
N ASP A 119 24.74 12.47 -31.18
CA ASP A 119 25.31 11.13 -31.29
C ASP A 119 24.56 10.16 -30.36
N VAL A 120 23.75 9.29 -30.97
CA VAL A 120 22.97 8.25 -30.26
C VAL A 120 23.83 7.14 -29.66
N THR A 121 25.14 7.12 -29.95
CA THR A 121 26.11 6.19 -29.38
C THR A 121 26.99 6.81 -28.29
N SER A 122 26.78 8.10 -27.98
CA SER A 122 27.46 8.80 -26.90
C SER A 122 27.16 8.17 -25.53
N ASP A 123 28.03 8.43 -24.56
CA ASP A 123 27.85 7.90 -23.20
C ASP A 123 26.57 8.45 -22.54
N ALA A 124 26.23 9.71 -22.78
CA ALA A 124 24.97 10.30 -22.32
C ALA A 124 23.72 9.62 -22.94
N ALA A 125 23.78 9.28 -24.24
CA ALA A 125 22.71 8.54 -24.89
C ALA A 125 22.57 7.11 -24.33
N LYS A 126 23.69 6.44 -23.98
CA LYS A 126 23.66 5.13 -23.32
C LYS A 126 23.03 5.19 -21.94
N GLU A 127 23.41 6.18 -21.11
CA GLU A 127 22.81 6.40 -19.78
C GLU A 127 21.29 6.64 -19.88
N PHE A 128 20.86 7.43 -20.88
CA PHE A 128 19.43 7.62 -21.17
C PHE A 128 18.71 6.32 -21.54
N LEU A 129 19.31 5.50 -22.41
CA LEU A 129 18.73 4.20 -22.77
C LEU A 129 18.66 3.26 -21.57
N LEU A 130 19.66 3.26 -20.67
CA LEU A 130 19.64 2.48 -19.43
C LEU A 130 18.51 2.93 -18.48
N ALA A 131 18.21 4.24 -18.41
CA ALA A 131 17.07 4.75 -17.68
C ALA A 131 15.75 4.30 -18.33
N ALA A 132 15.64 4.40 -19.66
CA ALA A 132 14.47 3.94 -20.42
C ALA A 132 14.19 2.43 -20.22
N GLU A 133 15.21 1.58 -20.13
CA GLU A 133 15.04 0.15 -19.82
C GLU A 133 14.49 -0.12 -18.40
N SER A 134 14.65 0.84 -17.50
CA SER A 134 14.23 0.72 -16.11
C SER A 134 12.78 1.18 -15.89
N VAL A 135 12.18 1.92 -16.84
CA VAL A 135 10.81 2.44 -16.75
C VAL A 135 9.90 1.76 -17.78
N ASP A 136 8.86 1.06 -17.32
CA ASP A 136 7.99 0.24 -18.19
C ASP A 136 6.70 0.94 -18.63
N ASP A 137 6.25 1.91 -17.84
CA ASP A 137 4.93 2.54 -17.92
C ASP A 137 4.94 3.87 -18.69
N ILE A 138 6.12 4.35 -19.09
CA ILE A 138 6.30 5.59 -19.85
C ILE A 138 6.97 5.27 -21.18
N PRO A 139 6.42 5.71 -22.33
CA PRO A 139 7.11 5.59 -23.60
C PRO A 139 8.33 6.50 -23.70
N PHE A 140 9.42 5.95 -24.21
CA PHE A 140 10.65 6.69 -24.50
C PHE A 140 10.87 6.87 -26.00
N GLY A 141 11.35 8.05 -26.38
CA GLY A 141 11.82 8.37 -27.72
C GLY A 141 13.28 8.83 -27.70
N ILE A 142 14.01 8.60 -28.78
CA ILE A 142 15.36 9.14 -28.99
C ILE A 142 15.50 9.74 -30.38
N SER A 143 16.08 10.93 -30.50
CA SER A 143 16.32 11.56 -31.80
C SER A 143 17.70 12.21 -31.89
N SER A 144 18.29 12.15 -33.08
CA SER A 144 19.43 12.95 -33.53
C SER A 144 19.06 13.97 -34.61
N SER A 145 17.77 14.07 -34.95
CA SER A 145 17.26 14.93 -36.04
C SER A 145 17.23 16.40 -35.65
N ALA A 146 17.91 17.25 -36.42
CA ALA A 146 17.94 18.70 -36.17
C ALA A 146 16.54 19.35 -36.21
N ASP A 147 15.61 18.79 -36.99
CA ASP A 147 14.23 19.24 -37.08
C ASP A 147 13.47 18.97 -35.77
N VAL A 148 13.73 17.80 -35.16
CA VAL A 148 13.14 17.41 -33.87
C VAL A 148 13.70 18.27 -32.74
N PHE A 149 15.01 18.53 -32.73
CA PHE A 149 15.64 19.48 -31.81
C PHE A 149 15.01 20.87 -31.91
N SER A 150 14.88 21.40 -33.12
CA SER A 150 14.34 22.74 -33.37
C SER A 150 12.87 22.85 -32.94
N LYS A 151 12.06 21.82 -33.21
CA LYS A 151 10.65 21.76 -32.82
C LYS A 151 10.42 21.90 -31.33
N TYR A 152 11.30 21.33 -30.51
CA TYR A 152 11.21 21.40 -29.05
C TYR A 152 12.21 22.40 -28.45
N GLN A 153 12.74 23.32 -29.25
CA GLN A 153 13.61 24.42 -28.81
C GLN A 153 14.86 23.94 -28.05
N LEU A 154 15.49 22.85 -28.50
CA LEU A 154 16.77 22.38 -27.99
C LEU A 154 17.90 22.71 -28.95
N SER A 155 18.98 23.31 -28.41
CA SER A 155 20.20 23.65 -29.16
C SER A 155 21.36 22.68 -28.91
N GLN A 156 21.27 21.90 -27.84
CA GLN A 156 22.26 20.92 -27.39
C GLN A 156 21.57 19.63 -26.95
N ASP A 157 22.37 18.61 -26.68
CA ASP A 157 21.87 17.34 -26.19
C ASP A 157 21.15 17.51 -24.85
N GLY A 158 20.11 16.72 -24.63
CA GLY A 158 19.28 16.84 -23.43
C GLY A 158 18.10 15.88 -23.41
N VAL A 159 17.35 15.89 -22.31
CA VAL A 159 16.17 15.04 -22.13
C VAL A 159 14.99 15.92 -21.75
N VAL A 160 13.82 15.62 -22.31
CA VAL A 160 12.57 16.34 -22.03
C VAL A 160 11.48 15.33 -21.69
N LEU A 161 10.77 15.59 -20.60
CA LEU A 161 9.54 14.88 -20.25
C LEU A 161 8.35 15.74 -20.69
N PHE A 162 7.46 15.15 -21.46
CA PHE A 162 6.19 15.71 -21.88
C PHE A 162 5.07 15.07 -21.08
N LYS A 163 4.07 15.86 -20.71
CA LYS A 163 2.93 15.40 -19.92
C LYS A 163 1.65 16.15 -20.32
N LYS A 164 0.49 15.53 -20.15
CA LYS A 164 -0.82 16.13 -20.52
C LYS A 164 -1.47 16.96 -19.40
N PHE A 165 -0.74 17.18 -18.31
CA PHE A 165 -1.20 17.90 -17.13
C PHE A 165 -0.16 18.93 -16.67
N ASP A 166 -0.60 19.85 -15.81
CA ASP A 166 0.21 20.89 -15.19
C ASP A 166 0.96 21.75 -16.23
N GLU A 167 2.29 21.92 -16.10
CA GLU A 167 3.12 22.70 -17.00
C GLU A 167 3.33 22.04 -18.38
N GLY A 168 2.88 20.80 -18.56
CA GLY A 168 2.93 20.04 -19.82
C GLY A 168 4.32 19.60 -20.29
N ARG A 169 5.38 20.19 -19.74
CA ARG A 169 6.77 19.94 -20.15
C ARG A 169 7.75 20.20 -19.01
N ASN A 170 8.70 19.28 -18.82
CA ASN A 170 9.85 19.45 -17.96
C ASN A 170 11.13 19.18 -18.76
N ASN A 171 12.09 20.10 -18.74
CA ASN A 171 13.43 19.86 -19.29
C ASN A 171 14.32 19.31 -18.18
N PHE A 172 15.12 18.30 -18.49
CA PHE A 172 16.14 17.80 -17.58
C PHE A 172 17.29 18.80 -17.44
N GLU A 173 17.79 18.97 -16.22
CA GLU A 173 18.96 19.79 -15.90
C GLU A 173 19.92 18.97 -15.03
N GLY A 174 21.23 19.11 -15.28
CA GLY A 174 22.29 18.40 -14.56
C GLY A 174 22.97 17.32 -15.40
N ASP A 175 23.69 16.43 -14.72
CA ASP A 175 24.48 15.37 -15.36
C ASP A 175 23.59 14.21 -15.82
N LEU A 176 23.72 13.81 -17.09
CA LEU A 176 22.95 12.75 -17.73
C LEU A 176 23.44 11.37 -17.31
N THR A 177 23.13 10.99 -16.08
CA THR A 177 23.32 9.63 -15.54
C THR A 177 21.96 8.93 -15.41
N LYS A 178 21.96 7.60 -15.44
CA LYS A 178 20.77 6.77 -15.23
C LYS A 178 19.99 7.19 -13.98
N ASP A 179 20.68 7.33 -12.84
CA ASP A 179 20.04 7.61 -11.55
C ASP A 179 19.41 9.01 -11.52
N ASN A 180 20.09 10.02 -12.06
CA ASN A 180 19.56 11.37 -12.13
C ASN A 180 18.32 11.44 -13.04
N LEU A 181 18.35 10.71 -14.16
CA LEU A 181 17.20 10.62 -15.07
C LEU A 181 16.01 9.91 -14.41
N LEU A 182 16.23 8.81 -13.71
CA LEU A 182 15.18 8.11 -12.97
C LEU A 182 14.55 9.01 -11.90
N ASN A 183 15.36 9.74 -11.15
CA ASN A 183 14.87 10.70 -10.15
C ASN A 183 14.07 11.84 -10.81
N PHE A 184 14.56 12.37 -11.93
CA PHE A 184 13.86 13.39 -12.71
C PHE A 184 12.49 12.90 -13.21
N ILE A 185 12.42 11.68 -13.77
CA ILE A 185 11.17 11.09 -14.26
C ILE A 185 10.22 10.88 -13.09
N LYS A 186 10.66 10.20 -12.02
CA LYS A 186 9.85 9.96 -10.81
C LYS A 186 9.26 11.26 -10.23
N SER A 187 10.06 12.32 -10.21
CA SER A 187 9.65 13.62 -9.65
C SER A 187 8.66 14.40 -10.52
N ASN A 188 8.53 14.07 -11.81
CA ASN A 188 7.74 14.86 -12.77
C ASN A 188 6.64 14.07 -13.49
N GLN A 189 6.62 12.73 -13.35
CA GLN A 189 5.63 11.84 -13.98
C GLN A 189 4.26 11.84 -13.31
N LEU A 190 4.16 12.35 -12.07
CA LEU A 190 2.89 12.43 -11.36
C LEU A 190 2.32 13.85 -11.50
N PRO A 191 0.99 14.00 -11.67
CA PRO A 191 0.35 15.29 -11.61
C PRO A 191 0.47 15.88 -10.21
N LEU A 192 0.43 17.21 -10.11
CA LEU A 192 0.46 17.93 -8.83
C LEU A 192 -0.67 17.50 -7.89
N VAL A 193 -1.82 17.15 -8.46
CA VAL A 193 -2.97 16.62 -7.75
C VAL A 193 -3.44 15.34 -8.44
N ILE A 194 -3.65 14.27 -7.67
CA ILE A 194 -4.05 12.96 -8.18
C ILE A 194 -5.50 12.68 -7.78
N GLU A 195 -6.36 12.30 -8.73
CA GLU A 195 -7.70 11.79 -8.39
C GLU A 195 -7.56 10.40 -7.77
N PHE A 196 -8.18 10.18 -6.61
CA PHE A 196 -8.27 8.85 -6.01
C PHE A 196 -9.29 7.99 -6.75
N THR A 197 -8.81 6.91 -7.35
CA THR A 197 -9.60 5.90 -8.06
C THR A 197 -8.96 4.52 -7.84
N GLU A 198 -9.66 3.44 -8.19
CA GLU A 198 -9.08 2.09 -8.15
C GLU A 198 -7.79 1.97 -9.00
N GLN A 199 -7.66 2.76 -10.07
CA GLN A 199 -6.51 2.74 -10.96
C GLN A 199 -5.30 3.50 -10.40
N THR A 200 -5.56 4.59 -9.64
CA THR A 200 -4.51 5.44 -9.08
C THR A 200 -4.10 5.00 -7.68
N ALA A 201 -4.95 4.27 -6.94
CA ALA A 201 -4.66 3.81 -5.58
C ALA A 201 -3.33 3.02 -5.46
N PRO A 202 -3.00 2.04 -6.32
CA PRO A 202 -1.71 1.34 -6.24
C PRO A 202 -0.51 2.28 -6.42
N LYS A 203 -0.64 3.33 -7.24
CA LYS A 203 0.42 4.32 -7.48
C LYS A 203 0.58 5.27 -6.28
N ILE A 204 -0.54 5.65 -5.66
CA ILE A 204 -0.58 6.49 -4.46
C ILE A 204 0.09 5.78 -3.28
N PHE A 205 -0.31 4.55 -2.99
CA PHE A 205 0.17 3.81 -1.82
C PHE A 205 1.51 3.08 -2.05
N GLY A 206 1.82 2.73 -3.30
CA GLY A 206 3.12 2.21 -3.70
C GLY A 206 4.21 3.27 -3.82
N GLY A 207 3.86 4.56 -3.68
CA GLY A 207 4.79 5.67 -3.78
C GLY A 207 5.76 5.79 -2.60
N GLU A 208 6.86 6.51 -2.83
CA GLU A 208 7.87 6.82 -1.81
C GLU A 208 7.38 7.89 -0.81
N ILE A 209 6.45 8.76 -1.24
CA ILE A 209 5.88 9.81 -0.37
C ILE A 209 4.84 9.18 0.56
N LYS A 210 5.16 9.10 1.85
CA LYS A 210 4.28 8.54 2.91
C LYS A 210 3.36 9.55 3.57
N THR A 211 3.50 10.84 3.25
CA THR A 211 2.60 11.89 3.74
C THR A 211 1.62 12.31 2.67
N HIS A 212 0.33 12.08 2.89
CA HIS A 212 -0.73 12.39 1.92
C HIS A 212 -1.71 13.42 2.49
N ILE A 213 -2.12 14.38 1.68
CA ILE A 213 -3.26 15.26 1.96
C ILE A 213 -4.39 14.92 1.00
N LEU A 214 -5.56 14.62 1.56
CA LEU A 214 -6.76 14.23 0.84
C LEU A 214 -7.77 15.37 0.90
N LEU A 215 -8.19 15.86 -0.27
CA LEU A 215 -9.35 16.73 -0.44
C LEU A 215 -10.57 15.88 -0.81
N PHE A 216 -11.52 15.75 0.09
CA PHE A 216 -12.83 15.16 -0.16
C PHE A 216 -13.68 16.21 -0.88
N LEU A 217 -13.84 16.08 -2.19
CA LEU A 217 -14.50 17.06 -3.04
C LEU A 217 -15.65 16.40 -3.80
N PRO A 218 -16.91 16.67 -3.44
CA PRO A 218 -18.05 16.10 -4.15
C PRO A 218 -18.12 16.68 -5.55
N LYS A 219 -18.27 15.85 -6.59
CA LYS A 219 -18.45 16.35 -7.97
C LYS A 219 -19.71 17.21 -8.13
N SER A 220 -20.68 17.06 -7.23
CA SER A 220 -21.89 17.89 -7.19
C SER A 220 -21.72 19.26 -6.52
N VAL A 221 -20.57 19.56 -5.90
CA VAL A 221 -20.37 20.79 -5.14
C VAL A 221 -20.36 22.03 -6.04
N SER A 222 -20.90 23.15 -5.55
CA SER A 222 -20.78 24.44 -6.22
C SER A 222 -19.31 24.88 -6.30
N ASP A 223 -18.90 25.43 -7.44
CA ASP A 223 -17.52 25.88 -7.68
C ASP A 223 -16.48 24.77 -7.45
N TYR A 224 -16.73 23.59 -8.02
CA TYR A 224 -15.81 22.45 -7.98
C TYR A 224 -14.40 22.83 -8.48
N GLU A 225 -14.32 23.46 -9.65
CA GLU A 225 -13.05 23.85 -10.28
C GLU A 225 -12.29 24.87 -9.42
N GLY A 226 -12.94 25.90 -8.89
CA GLY A 226 -12.26 26.89 -8.05
C GLY A 226 -11.68 26.29 -6.77
N LYS A 227 -12.38 25.32 -6.15
CA LYS A 227 -11.86 24.58 -4.99
C LYS A 227 -10.69 23.66 -5.35
N LEU A 228 -10.77 22.97 -6.48
CA LEU A 228 -9.70 22.12 -6.98
C LEU A 228 -8.46 22.96 -7.37
N ASP A 229 -8.64 24.13 -7.96
CA ASP A 229 -7.58 25.07 -8.30
C ASP A 229 -6.88 25.63 -7.05
N ASN A 230 -7.62 25.92 -5.98
CA ASN A 230 -7.03 26.29 -4.69
C ASN A 230 -6.14 25.17 -4.14
N PHE A 231 -6.60 23.93 -4.22
CA PHE A 231 -5.86 22.75 -3.78
C PHE A 231 -4.61 22.51 -4.62
N LYS A 232 -4.73 22.64 -5.95
CA LYS A 232 -3.63 22.55 -6.91
C LYS A 232 -2.58 23.65 -6.70
N THR A 233 -3.03 24.88 -6.43
CA THR A 233 -2.15 26.02 -6.13
C THR A 233 -1.34 25.76 -4.87
N ALA A 234 -1.95 25.17 -3.83
CA ALA A 234 -1.24 24.78 -2.62
C ALA A 234 -0.23 23.64 -2.88
N ALA A 235 -0.59 22.64 -3.70
CA ALA A 235 0.23 21.47 -4.00
C ALA A 235 1.63 21.81 -4.54
N GLY A 236 1.73 22.86 -5.37
CA GLY A 236 2.99 23.30 -5.97
C GLY A 236 4.11 23.61 -4.96
N ASN A 237 3.76 24.01 -3.73
CA ASN A 237 4.72 24.33 -2.66
C ASN A 237 5.29 23.10 -1.94
N PHE A 238 4.70 21.92 -2.12
CA PHE A 238 5.02 20.72 -1.34
C PHE A 238 5.42 19.51 -2.20
N LYS A 239 5.80 19.76 -3.46
CA LYS A 239 6.28 18.73 -4.39
C LYS A 239 7.41 17.91 -3.76
N GLY A 240 7.27 16.59 -3.78
CA GLY A 240 8.23 15.65 -3.18
C GLY A 240 8.15 15.51 -1.65
N LYS A 241 7.30 16.29 -0.97
CA LYS A 241 7.13 16.24 0.50
C LYS A 241 5.77 15.70 0.91
N ILE A 242 4.70 16.20 0.27
CA ILE A 242 3.32 15.81 0.56
C ILE A 242 2.65 15.48 -0.77
N LEU A 243 1.98 14.33 -0.84
CA LEU A 243 1.20 13.92 -2.00
C LEU A 243 -0.21 14.51 -1.89
N PHE A 244 -0.61 15.29 -2.89
CA PHE A 244 -1.94 15.92 -2.93
C PHE A 244 -2.90 15.04 -3.73
N ILE A 245 -3.97 14.61 -3.07
CA ILE A 245 -4.97 13.69 -3.59
C ILE A 245 -6.33 14.34 -3.44
N PHE A 246 -7.19 14.23 -4.44
CA PHE A 246 -8.61 14.57 -4.28
C PHE A 246 -9.47 13.34 -4.53
N ILE A 247 -10.59 13.25 -3.82
CA ILE A 247 -11.49 12.09 -3.84
C ILE A 247 -12.92 12.57 -4.00
N ASP A 248 -13.66 11.94 -4.92
CA ASP A 248 -15.08 12.22 -5.10
C ASP A 248 -15.88 11.64 -3.94
N SER A 249 -16.35 12.50 -3.04
CA SER A 249 -17.14 12.10 -1.87
C SER A 249 -18.56 11.66 -2.21
N ASP A 250 -19.06 11.97 -3.42
CA ASP A 250 -20.39 11.53 -3.85
C ASP A 250 -20.40 10.05 -4.27
N HIS A 251 -19.25 9.55 -4.76
CA HIS A 251 -19.09 8.20 -5.27
C HIS A 251 -19.28 7.13 -4.18
N SER A 252 -20.03 6.07 -4.48
CA SER A 252 -20.32 4.98 -3.54
C SER A 252 -19.08 4.22 -3.10
N ASP A 253 -18.14 4.01 -4.01
CA ASP A 253 -16.94 3.21 -3.74
C ASP A 253 -16.00 3.89 -2.75
N ASN A 254 -16.14 5.21 -2.59
CA ASN A 254 -15.33 6.02 -1.69
C ASN A 254 -15.91 6.12 -0.27
N GLN A 255 -17.10 5.57 0.01
CA GLN A 255 -17.75 5.69 1.33
C GLN A 255 -16.88 5.14 2.47
N ARG A 256 -16.22 4.00 2.25
CA ARG A 256 -15.31 3.42 3.25
C ARG A 256 -14.14 4.32 3.59
N ILE A 257 -13.69 5.14 2.63
CA ILE A 257 -12.60 6.09 2.87
C ILE A 257 -13.11 7.27 3.69
N LEU A 258 -14.31 7.77 3.41
CA LEU A 258 -14.94 8.79 4.24
C LEU A 258 -15.07 8.31 5.70
N GLU A 259 -15.58 7.09 5.90
CA GLU A 259 -15.70 6.46 7.22
C GLU A 259 -14.34 6.33 7.93
N PHE A 260 -13.31 5.89 7.21
CA PHE A 260 -11.95 5.77 7.74
C PHE A 260 -11.37 7.11 8.21
N PHE A 261 -11.74 8.22 7.57
CA PHE A 261 -11.36 9.58 7.95
C PHE A 261 -12.37 10.27 8.86
N GLY A 262 -13.42 9.57 9.29
CA GLY A 262 -14.46 10.07 10.19
C GLY A 262 -15.25 11.22 9.58
N LEU A 263 -15.51 11.16 8.28
CA LEU A 263 -16.25 12.16 7.52
C LEU A 263 -17.61 11.61 7.08
N LYS A 264 -18.65 12.42 7.21
CA LYS A 264 -19.95 12.23 6.56
C LYS A 264 -19.99 13.00 5.23
N LYS A 265 -20.89 12.61 4.33
CA LYS A 265 -21.04 13.27 3.03
C LYS A 265 -21.36 14.77 3.17
N GLU A 266 -22.16 15.11 4.17
CA GLU A 266 -22.63 16.47 4.43
C GLU A 266 -21.53 17.38 5.01
N GLU A 267 -20.44 16.78 5.50
CA GLU A 267 -19.26 17.49 6.00
C GLU A 267 -18.24 17.76 4.87
N CYS A 268 -18.50 17.27 3.66
CA CYS A 268 -17.70 17.54 2.48
C CYS A 268 -18.20 18.82 1.77
N PRO A 269 -17.30 19.66 1.22
CA PRO A 269 -15.89 19.38 0.99
C PRO A 269 -15.00 19.61 2.23
N ALA A 270 -14.01 18.73 2.42
CA ALA A 270 -13.10 18.79 3.56
C ALA A 270 -11.69 18.30 3.19
N VAL A 271 -10.69 18.70 3.97
CA VAL A 271 -9.32 18.16 3.86
C VAL A 271 -8.92 17.37 5.10
N ARG A 272 -8.16 16.31 4.89
CA ARG A 272 -7.46 15.54 5.93
C ARG A 272 -6.04 15.24 5.48
N LEU A 273 -5.13 15.16 6.43
CA LEU A 273 -3.75 14.71 6.17
C LEU A 273 -3.52 13.40 6.91
N ILE A 274 -2.79 12.49 6.29
CA ILE A 274 -2.40 11.20 6.85
C ILE A 274 -0.92 10.93 6.63
N THR A 275 -0.27 10.33 7.61
CA THR A 275 1.06 9.72 7.48
C THR A 275 0.92 8.21 7.38
N LEU A 276 1.66 7.57 6.47
CA LEU A 276 1.63 6.13 6.18
C LEU A 276 2.97 5.49 6.54
N GLU A 277 3.41 5.70 7.78
CA GLU A 277 4.61 5.05 8.34
C GLU A 277 4.19 3.73 9.04
N GLU A 278 4.97 3.24 10.01
CA GLU A 278 4.57 2.13 10.88
C GLU A 278 3.19 2.36 11.54
N GLU A 279 2.89 3.62 11.85
CA GLU A 279 1.61 4.06 12.40
C GLU A 279 0.91 5.04 11.44
N MET A 280 -0.37 4.77 11.18
CA MET A 280 -1.22 5.67 10.41
C MET A 280 -1.82 6.74 11.30
N THR A 281 -1.35 7.97 11.17
CA THR A 281 -1.83 9.10 11.99
C THR A 281 -2.56 10.11 11.12
N LYS A 282 -3.77 10.49 11.54
CA LYS A 282 -4.64 11.43 10.81
C LYS A 282 -4.60 12.80 11.45
N TYR A 283 -4.72 13.83 10.63
CA TYR A 283 -4.70 15.23 11.02
C TYR A 283 -5.82 16.00 10.32
N LYS A 284 -6.49 16.88 11.07
CA LYS A 284 -7.51 17.80 10.57
C LYS A 284 -6.96 19.24 10.62
N PRO A 285 -7.24 20.11 9.63
CA PRO A 285 -6.92 21.53 9.76
C PRO A 285 -7.69 22.20 10.90
N GLU A 286 -7.12 23.28 11.44
CA GLU A 286 -7.76 24.12 12.45
C GLU A 286 -8.92 24.97 11.88
N SER A 287 -8.97 25.15 10.56
CA SER A 287 -10.02 25.87 9.84
C SER A 287 -10.63 24.99 8.76
N ASP A 288 -11.92 25.16 8.51
CA ASP A 288 -12.64 24.49 7.42
C ASP A 288 -12.54 25.26 6.08
N ASP A 289 -11.85 26.41 6.03
CA ASP A 289 -11.65 27.20 4.82
C ASP A 289 -10.71 26.51 3.81
N LEU A 290 -11.20 26.24 2.61
CA LEU A 290 -10.47 25.55 1.53
C LEU A 290 -9.76 26.50 0.55
N THR A 291 -9.21 27.60 1.05
CA THR A 291 -8.39 28.51 0.22
C THR A 291 -6.97 27.99 0.10
N ALA A 292 -6.26 28.34 -0.99
CA ALA A 292 -4.87 27.91 -1.19
C ALA A 292 -3.97 28.30 -0.01
N ASP A 293 -4.15 29.50 0.57
CA ASP A 293 -3.36 29.97 1.70
C ASP A 293 -3.61 29.16 2.97
N LYS A 294 -4.86 28.76 3.23
CA LYS A 294 -5.20 27.95 4.41
C LYS A 294 -4.71 26.51 4.29
N ILE A 295 -4.77 25.93 3.09
CA ILE A 295 -4.21 24.61 2.82
C ILE A 295 -2.68 24.64 2.97
N LYS A 296 -2.00 25.67 2.44
CA LYS A 296 -0.56 25.86 2.65
C LYS A 296 -0.21 26.04 4.12
N GLU A 297 -0.98 26.84 4.86
CA GLU A 297 -0.78 27.05 6.30
C GLU A 297 -0.87 25.72 7.06
N PHE A 298 -1.89 24.91 6.78
CA PHE A 298 -2.08 23.59 7.37
C PHE A 298 -0.90 22.64 7.10
N CYS A 299 -0.48 22.51 5.83
CA CYS A 299 0.65 21.68 5.45
C CYS A 299 1.96 22.13 6.11
N ASN A 300 2.23 23.44 6.18
CA ASN A 300 3.43 23.96 6.84
C ASN A 300 3.41 23.69 8.36
N LYS A 301 2.29 23.97 9.04
CA LYS A 301 2.15 23.67 10.46
C LYS A 301 2.33 22.18 10.76
N PHE A 302 1.81 21.31 9.87
CA PHE A 302 2.01 19.87 9.98
C PHE A 302 3.51 19.50 9.86
N LEU A 303 4.21 19.99 8.83
CA LEU A 303 5.63 19.73 8.63
C LEU A 303 6.52 20.29 9.76
N GLU A 304 6.05 21.33 10.46
CA GLU A 304 6.68 21.89 11.65
C GLU A 304 6.34 21.14 12.95
N GLY A 305 5.50 20.10 12.90
CA GLY A 305 5.07 19.32 14.07
C GLY A 305 4.09 20.07 14.99
N LYS A 306 3.42 21.11 14.49
CA LYS A 306 2.52 21.97 15.27
C LYS A 306 1.06 21.54 15.24
N ILE A 307 0.69 20.61 14.36
CA ILE A 307 -0.67 20.05 14.30
C ILE A 307 -0.69 18.80 15.17
N LYS A 308 -1.65 18.75 16.10
CA LYS A 308 -1.89 17.55 16.91
C LYS A 308 -2.65 16.49 16.11
N PRO A 309 -2.41 15.20 16.35
CA PRO A 309 -3.23 14.13 15.79
C PRO A 309 -4.72 14.37 16.04
N HIS A 310 -5.54 14.13 15.02
CA HIS A 310 -7.00 14.18 15.13
C HIS A 310 -7.51 12.79 15.52
N LEU A 311 -7.73 12.58 16.81
CA LEU A 311 -8.32 11.35 17.32
C LEU A 311 -9.79 11.24 16.88
N MET A 312 -10.08 10.22 16.08
CA MET A 312 -11.42 9.93 15.61
C MET A 312 -12.29 9.35 16.73
N SER A 313 -13.56 9.74 16.81
CA SER A 313 -14.52 9.06 17.68
C SER A 313 -15.90 9.07 17.04
N GLN A 314 -16.57 7.92 17.07
CA GLN A 314 -17.99 7.84 16.81
C GLN A 314 -18.80 8.64 17.84
N ASP A 315 -20.06 8.88 17.53
CA ASP A 315 -21.02 9.38 18.50
C ASP A 315 -21.33 8.29 19.52
N LEU A 316 -21.39 8.66 20.80
CA LEU A 316 -21.71 7.74 21.87
C LEU A 316 -23.18 7.29 21.74
N PRO A 317 -23.47 5.99 21.59
CA PRO A 317 -24.85 5.52 21.55
C PRO A 317 -25.61 5.86 22.84
N GLU A 318 -26.88 6.24 22.76
CA GLU A 318 -27.69 6.53 23.96
C GLU A 318 -27.87 5.31 24.88
N ASP A 319 -27.65 4.10 24.36
CA ASP A 319 -27.76 2.82 25.05
C ASP A 319 -26.41 2.11 25.22
N TRP A 320 -25.30 2.85 25.13
CA TRP A 320 -23.94 2.31 25.21
C TRP A 320 -23.69 1.43 26.45
N ASP A 321 -24.40 1.69 27.56
CA ASP A 321 -24.28 0.98 28.82
C ASP A 321 -25.46 0.05 29.16
N LYS A 322 -26.48 -0.08 28.30
CA LYS A 322 -27.67 -0.90 28.61
C LYS A 322 -27.39 -2.40 28.53
N GLN A 323 -26.47 -2.80 27.66
CA GLN A 323 -26.11 -4.20 27.47
C GLN A 323 -25.03 -4.66 28.48
N PRO A 324 -24.86 -5.98 28.69
CA PRO A 324 -23.83 -6.51 29.59
C PRO A 324 -22.42 -6.13 29.13
N VAL A 325 -22.18 -6.18 27.82
CA VAL A 325 -20.97 -5.64 27.20
C VAL A 325 -21.21 -4.16 26.87
N LYS A 326 -20.42 -3.28 27.48
CA LYS A 326 -20.48 -1.83 27.26
C LYS A 326 -19.86 -1.44 25.93
N VAL A 327 -20.44 -0.47 25.25
CA VAL A 327 -19.90 0.07 23.99
C VAL A 327 -19.09 1.32 24.29
N LEU A 328 -17.81 1.31 23.89
CA LEU A 328 -16.94 2.46 24.00
C LEU A 328 -16.71 3.08 22.62
N VAL A 329 -16.52 4.39 22.64
CA VAL A 329 -16.06 5.24 21.54
C VAL A 329 -14.94 6.12 22.06
N GLY A 330 -14.18 6.79 21.19
CA GLY A 330 -13.07 7.65 21.62
C GLY A 330 -13.46 8.70 22.67
N LYS A 331 -14.69 9.24 22.60
CA LYS A 331 -15.23 10.25 23.54
C LYS A 331 -15.41 9.77 24.98
N ASN A 332 -15.76 8.50 25.23
CA ASN A 332 -15.98 7.97 26.58
C ASN A 332 -14.93 6.92 27.01
N PHE A 333 -14.02 6.54 26.11
CA PHE A 333 -13.04 5.51 26.39
C PHE A 333 -12.21 5.82 27.63
N GLU A 334 -11.63 7.02 27.73
CA GLU A 334 -10.75 7.36 28.86
C GLU A 334 -11.49 7.35 30.20
N GLU A 335 -12.70 7.89 30.23
CA GLU A 335 -13.53 7.95 31.45
C GLU A 335 -13.86 6.54 31.95
N VAL A 336 -14.21 5.62 31.04
CA VAL A 336 -14.62 4.27 31.41
C VAL A 336 -13.40 3.39 31.68
N ALA A 337 -12.46 3.30 30.74
CA ALA A 337 -11.33 2.37 30.81
C ALA A 337 -10.38 2.69 31.97
N PHE A 338 -10.21 3.96 32.33
CA PHE A 338 -9.33 4.38 33.43
C PHE A 338 -10.09 4.81 34.69
N ASP A 339 -11.33 4.36 34.89
CA ASP A 339 -12.01 4.53 36.18
C ASP A 339 -11.24 3.78 37.27
N GLU A 340 -10.69 4.53 38.23
CA GLU A 340 -9.86 3.99 39.31
C GLU A 340 -10.59 2.96 40.20
N ASN A 341 -11.92 2.86 40.11
CA ASN A 341 -12.74 1.94 40.90
C ASN A 341 -13.18 0.70 40.12
N LYS A 342 -12.83 0.59 38.83
CA LYS A 342 -13.29 -0.48 37.94
C LYS A 342 -12.11 -1.19 37.28
N ASN A 343 -12.25 -2.50 37.18
CA ASN A 343 -11.42 -3.38 36.39
C ASN A 343 -12.09 -3.55 35.04
N VAL A 344 -11.56 -2.89 34.00
CA VAL A 344 -12.21 -2.84 32.69
C VAL A 344 -11.48 -3.76 31.72
N PHE A 345 -12.20 -4.65 31.07
CA PHE A 345 -11.65 -5.52 30.03
C PHE A 345 -12.29 -5.19 28.69
N VAL A 346 -11.47 -4.73 27.74
CA VAL A 346 -11.94 -4.14 26.48
C VAL A 346 -11.51 -4.98 25.29
N GLU A 347 -12.47 -5.34 24.44
CA GLU A 347 -12.23 -5.85 23.09
C GLU A 347 -12.10 -4.70 22.09
N PHE A 348 -10.95 -4.60 21.43
CA PHE A 348 -10.75 -3.71 20.28
C PHE A 348 -10.91 -4.51 19.00
N TYR A 349 -11.91 -4.16 18.20
CA TYR A 349 -12.32 -4.95 17.04
C TYR A 349 -12.44 -4.12 15.76
N ALA A 350 -12.55 -4.82 14.62
CA ALA A 350 -12.93 -4.28 13.33
C ALA A 350 -14.20 -4.98 12.81
N PRO A 351 -15.24 -4.27 12.31
CA PRO A 351 -16.52 -4.88 11.92
C PRO A 351 -16.43 -5.95 10.83
N TRP A 352 -15.41 -5.89 9.98
CA TRP A 352 -15.17 -6.84 8.89
C TRP A 352 -14.27 -8.02 9.27
N CYS A 353 -13.59 -7.99 10.42
CA CYS A 353 -12.65 -9.03 10.81
C CYS A 353 -13.37 -10.36 11.15
N GLY A 354 -12.94 -11.45 10.51
CA GLY A 354 -13.48 -12.79 10.75
C GLY A 354 -13.25 -13.29 12.18
N HIS A 355 -12.05 -13.06 12.73
CA HIS A 355 -11.71 -13.47 14.11
C HIS A 355 -12.54 -12.71 15.15
N CYS A 356 -12.80 -11.41 14.96
CA CYS A 356 -13.70 -10.64 15.83
C CYS A 356 -15.12 -11.22 15.83
N LYS A 357 -15.64 -11.58 14.64
CA LYS A 357 -16.98 -12.19 14.54
C LYS A 357 -17.08 -13.55 15.24
N GLN A 358 -15.99 -14.33 15.24
CA GLN A 358 -15.92 -15.59 15.98
C GLN A 358 -15.86 -15.37 17.50
N LEU A 359 -15.18 -14.31 17.95
CA LEU A 359 -15.04 -13.96 19.37
C LEU A 359 -16.32 -13.35 19.96
N ALA A 360 -17.07 -12.57 19.19
CA ALA A 360 -18.28 -11.86 19.63
C ALA A 360 -19.24 -12.69 20.51
N PRO A 361 -19.68 -13.92 20.14
CA PRO A 361 -20.57 -14.70 21.00
C PRO A 361 -19.94 -15.17 22.32
N ILE A 362 -18.61 -15.30 22.40
CA ILE A 362 -17.89 -15.63 23.63
C ILE A 362 -17.78 -14.39 24.50
N TRP A 363 -17.49 -13.24 23.90
CA TRP A 363 -17.41 -11.95 24.58
C TRP A 363 -18.75 -11.52 25.18
N ASP A 364 -19.86 -11.74 24.47
CA ASP A 364 -21.21 -11.49 24.98
C ASP A 364 -21.54 -12.37 26.20
N LYS A 365 -21.12 -13.65 26.19
CA LYS A 365 -21.26 -14.56 27.36
C LYS A 365 -20.40 -14.12 28.55
N LEU A 366 -19.21 -13.57 28.29
CA LEU A 366 -18.35 -13.02 29.32
C LEU A 366 -19.03 -11.80 29.96
N GLY A 367 -19.55 -10.88 29.15
CA GLY A 367 -20.35 -9.74 29.61
C GLY A 367 -21.55 -10.18 30.44
N GLU A 368 -22.27 -11.22 30.01
CA GLU A 368 -23.39 -11.78 30.78
C GLU A 368 -22.95 -12.30 32.15
N THR A 369 -21.79 -12.96 32.22
CA THR A 369 -21.28 -13.54 33.46
C THR A 369 -20.93 -12.48 34.50
N TYR A 370 -20.37 -11.34 34.05
CA TYR A 370 -19.91 -10.25 34.94
C TYR A 370 -20.88 -9.08 35.01
N ARG A 371 -22.09 -9.20 34.47
CA ARG A 371 -23.09 -8.11 34.39
C ARG A 371 -23.35 -7.42 35.74
N ASP A 372 -23.47 -8.23 36.80
CA ASP A 372 -23.79 -7.76 38.15
C ASP A 372 -22.55 -7.71 39.07
N HIS A 373 -21.34 -7.80 38.50
CA HIS A 373 -20.11 -7.76 39.28
C HIS A 373 -19.83 -6.33 39.78
N GLU A 374 -19.38 -6.21 41.03
CA GLU A 374 -19.25 -4.90 41.70
C GLU A 374 -18.24 -3.97 41.01
N ASN A 375 -17.14 -4.54 40.50
CA ASN A 375 -16.02 -3.77 39.96
C ASN A 375 -15.46 -4.30 38.62
N ILE A 376 -16.07 -5.27 37.94
CA ILE A 376 -15.60 -5.74 36.63
C ILE A 376 -16.52 -5.20 35.55
N VAL A 377 -15.94 -4.61 34.49
CA VAL A 377 -16.66 -4.09 33.34
C VAL A 377 -16.14 -4.77 32.08
N ILE A 378 -17.03 -5.40 31.32
CA ILE A 378 -16.70 -5.96 30.01
C ILE A 378 -17.16 -4.96 28.96
N ALA A 379 -16.27 -4.58 28.05
CA ALA A 379 -16.54 -3.55 27.06
C ALA A 379 -15.96 -3.92 25.69
N LYS A 380 -16.39 -3.18 24.66
CA LYS A 380 -15.87 -3.29 23.30
C LYS A 380 -15.79 -1.93 22.63
N MET A 381 -14.81 -1.75 21.75
CA MET A 381 -14.62 -0.55 20.95
C MET A 381 -14.28 -0.92 19.51
N ASP A 382 -14.98 -0.33 18.55
CA ASP A 382 -14.61 -0.39 17.14
C ASP A 382 -13.39 0.51 16.92
N SER A 383 -12.21 -0.10 16.82
CA SER A 383 -10.94 0.61 16.68
C SER A 383 -10.69 1.08 15.24
N THR A 384 -11.58 0.76 14.30
CA THR A 384 -11.52 1.31 12.93
C THR A 384 -12.26 2.64 12.84
N ALA A 385 -13.21 2.85 13.74
CA ALA A 385 -14.06 4.03 13.80
C ALA A 385 -13.68 4.98 14.97
N ASN A 386 -12.75 4.57 15.83
CA ASN A 386 -12.32 5.31 17.02
C ASN A 386 -10.81 5.19 17.22
N GLU A 387 -10.16 6.30 17.58
CA GLU A 387 -8.74 6.40 17.91
C GLU A 387 -8.61 6.95 19.34
N VAL A 388 -7.69 6.37 20.12
CA VAL A 388 -7.44 6.76 21.52
C VAL A 388 -5.94 6.84 21.75
N GLU A 389 -5.48 7.85 22.49
CA GLU A 389 -4.04 8.10 22.68
C GLU A 389 -3.38 7.05 23.59
N ALA A 390 -4.13 6.56 24.58
CA ALA A 390 -3.58 5.72 25.64
C ALA A 390 -3.28 4.28 25.21
N VAL A 391 -3.86 3.80 24.11
CA VAL A 391 -3.65 2.42 23.64
C VAL A 391 -3.53 2.38 22.12
N LYS A 392 -2.53 1.63 21.66
CA LYS A 392 -2.29 1.38 20.24
C LYS A 392 -2.74 -0.02 19.87
N ILE A 393 -3.47 -0.14 18.76
CA ILE A 393 -4.07 -1.39 18.30
C ILE A 393 -3.52 -1.70 16.91
N HIS A 394 -2.73 -2.77 16.80
CA HIS A 394 -2.04 -3.16 15.56
C HIS A 394 -2.69 -4.36 14.87
N SER A 395 -3.54 -5.11 15.58
CA SER A 395 -4.22 -6.30 15.06
C SER A 395 -5.64 -6.40 15.62
N PHE A 396 -6.49 -7.25 15.02
CA PHE A 396 -7.87 -7.42 15.46
C PHE A 396 -8.24 -8.90 15.60
N PRO A 397 -8.89 -9.32 16.71
CA PRO A 397 -9.16 -8.54 17.91
C PRO A 397 -7.89 -8.37 18.77
N THR A 398 -7.74 -7.21 19.41
CA THR A 398 -6.80 -6.98 20.52
C THR A 398 -7.60 -6.87 21.81
N LEU A 399 -7.14 -7.52 22.87
CA LEU A 399 -7.81 -7.54 24.17
C LEU A 399 -6.88 -6.91 25.21
N LYS A 400 -7.32 -5.84 25.86
CA LYS A 400 -6.54 -5.15 26.90
C LYS A 400 -7.36 -4.98 28.17
N PHE A 401 -6.69 -5.15 29.29
CA PHE A 401 -7.25 -5.02 30.63
C PHE A 401 -6.68 -3.80 31.33
N PHE A 402 -7.57 -3.06 31.98
CA PHE A 402 -7.30 -1.83 32.67
C PHE A 402 -7.67 -2.05 34.14
N PRO A 403 -6.70 -2.42 34.99
CA PRO A 403 -6.97 -2.69 36.40
C PRO A 403 -7.38 -1.43 37.15
N ALA A 404 -8.23 -1.59 38.16
CA ALA A 404 -8.60 -0.52 39.07
C ALA A 404 -7.35 0.06 39.77
N GLY A 405 -7.28 1.39 39.84
CA GLY A 405 -6.24 2.14 40.56
C GLY A 405 -5.67 3.31 39.77
N SER A 406 -4.90 4.16 40.45
CA SER A 406 -4.39 5.43 39.91
C SER A 406 -3.22 5.31 38.91
N GLY A 407 -2.77 4.09 38.62
CA GLY A 407 -1.57 3.84 37.81
C GLY A 407 -1.78 3.95 36.30
N ARG A 408 -3.04 3.98 35.83
CA ARG A 408 -3.39 3.84 34.39
C ARG A 408 -2.68 2.66 33.72
N ASN A 409 -2.50 1.57 34.47
CA ASN A 409 -1.85 0.37 33.98
C ASN A 409 -2.70 -0.28 32.88
N VAL A 410 -2.03 -0.85 31.89
CA VAL A 410 -2.67 -1.58 30.79
C VAL A 410 -1.99 -2.94 30.68
N ILE A 411 -2.76 -4.01 30.69
CA ILE A 411 -2.28 -5.39 30.61
C ILE A 411 -2.82 -6.00 29.32
N ASP A 412 -1.92 -6.48 28.48
CA ASP A 412 -2.27 -7.16 27.23
C ASP A 412 -2.63 -8.61 27.52
N TYR A 413 -3.75 -9.05 26.95
CA TYR A 413 -4.21 -10.43 27.09
C TYR A 413 -3.76 -11.27 25.89
N ASN A 414 -2.84 -12.20 26.15
CA ASN A 414 -2.29 -13.13 25.16
C ASN A 414 -2.73 -14.59 25.41
N GLY A 415 -3.62 -14.82 26.38
CA GLY A 415 -4.17 -16.13 26.69
C GLY A 415 -5.19 -16.65 25.66
N GLU A 416 -5.73 -17.84 25.94
CA GLU A 416 -6.74 -18.49 25.09
C GLU A 416 -8.03 -17.67 24.99
N ARG A 417 -8.53 -17.45 23.77
CA ARG A 417 -9.76 -16.70 23.51
C ARG A 417 -11.04 -17.51 23.80
N THR A 418 -11.12 -18.09 25.00
CA THR A 418 -12.22 -18.92 25.50
C THR A 418 -12.84 -18.29 26.75
N LEU A 419 -14.10 -18.64 27.05
CA LEU A 419 -14.78 -18.11 28.24
C LEU A 419 -14.03 -18.47 29.54
N GLU A 420 -13.43 -19.66 29.62
CA GLU A 420 -12.66 -20.09 30.80
C GLU A 420 -11.34 -19.33 30.91
N GLY A 421 -10.63 -19.13 29.80
CA GLY A 421 -9.41 -18.32 29.76
C GLY A 421 -9.63 -16.89 30.25
N PHE A 422 -10.72 -16.25 29.81
CA PHE A 422 -11.08 -14.91 30.26
C PHE A 422 -11.44 -14.84 31.74
N LYS A 423 -12.21 -15.82 32.26
CA LYS A 423 -12.56 -15.87 33.68
C LYS A 423 -11.33 -16.02 34.55
N LYS A 424 -10.45 -16.96 34.22
CA LYS A 424 -9.21 -17.18 34.95
C LYS A 424 -8.37 -15.91 35.02
N PHE A 425 -8.22 -15.23 33.89
CA PHE A 425 -7.48 -13.97 33.81
C PHE A 425 -8.10 -12.87 34.69
N LEU A 426 -9.41 -12.64 34.59
CA LEU A 426 -10.12 -11.63 35.40
C LEU A 426 -10.08 -11.95 36.90
N GLU A 427 -10.28 -13.20 37.28
CA GLU A 427 -10.27 -13.65 38.68
C GLU A 427 -8.87 -13.59 39.30
N SER A 428 -7.81 -13.71 38.48
CA SER A 428 -6.42 -13.50 38.91
C SER A 428 -6.01 -12.02 39.02
N GLY A 429 -6.90 -11.09 38.67
CA GLY A 429 -6.58 -9.66 38.60
C GLY A 429 -5.64 -9.30 37.45
N GLY A 430 -5.65 -10.09 36.37
CA GLY A 430 -4.83 -9.89 35.18
C GLY A 430 -3.43 -10.52 35.23
N GLN A 431 -3.18 -11.50 36.11
CA GLN A 431 -1.88 -12.18 36.22
C GLN A 431 -1.78 -13.43 35.34
N ASP A 432 -2.86 -14.22 35.26
CA ASP A 432 -2.89 -15.48 34.51
C ASP A 432 -3.39 -15.26 33.07
N GLY A 433 -2.46 -15.13 32.12
CA GLY A 433 -2.75 -14.89 30.68
C GLY A 433 -2.28 -13.53 30.15
N ALA A 434 -1.56 -12.76 30.96
CA ALA A 434 -0.81 -11.59 30.54
C ALA A 434 0.46 -11.99 29.75
N ALA A 435 0.94 -11.11 28.88
CA ALA A 435 2.30 -11.22 28.33
C ALA A 435 3.32 -11.24 29.48
N ALA A 436 4.34 -12.10 29.41
CA ALA A 436 5.51 -11.94 30.27
C ALA A 436 6.25 -10.65 29.84
N ASP A 437 6.75 -9.88 30.81
CA ASP A 437 7.49 -8.61 30.56
C ASP A 437 8.74 -8.79 29.65
N ASP A 438 9.16 -10.03 29.36
CA ASP A 438 10.36 -10.37 28.58
C ASP A 438 10.10 -10.71 27.10
N ASP A 439 8.87 -10.79 26.60
CA ASP A 439 8.57 -11.24 25.22
C ASP A 439 8.49 -10.09 24.18
N LEU A 440 9.09 -8.94 24.45
CA LEU A 440 9.18 -7.82 23.49
C LEU A 440 10.34 -7.97 22.48
N GLU A 441 11.21 -8.96 22.62
CA GLU A 441 12.35 -9.16 21.70
C GLU A 441 12.25 -10.38 20.76
N ASP A 442 11.33 -11.34 20.96
CA ASP A 442 11.39 -12.64 20.25
C ASP A 442 10.23 -12.97 19.29
N LEU A 443 9.34 -12.03 18.97
CA LEU A 443 8.25 -12.26 17.99
C LEU A 443 8.67 -12.22 16.50
N GLU A 444 9.95 -12.20 16.16
CA GLU A 444 10.41 -12.32 14.76
C GLU A 444 10.66 -13.76 14.28
N THR A 445 10.56 -14.76 15.15
CA THR A 445 10.79 -16.15 14.75
C THR A 445 9.80 -17.05 15.45
N ASP A 446 8.72 -17.43 14.77
CA ASP A 446 8.09 -18.77 14.82
C ASP A 446 6.68 -18.70 14.22
N GLU A 447 6.58 -18.40 12.92
CA GLU A 447 5.44 -18.84 12.09
C GLU A 447 5.91 -19.97 11.17
N GLU A 448 5.99 -21.17 11.72
CA GLU A 448 5.91 -22.49 11.06
C GLU A 448 6.05 -23.50 12.21
N THR A 449 5.03 -24.20 12.67
CA THR A 449 4.29 -25.26 11.97
C THR A 449 3.15 -25.72 12.86
N ASP A 450 1.96 -25.97 12.32
CA ASP A 450 1.06 -27.03 12.83
C ASP A 450 -0.09 -27.26 11.86
N LEU A 451 0.10 -28.21 10.93
CA LEU A 451 -0.97 -28.98 10.33
C LEU A 451 -0.38 -30.31 9.85
N GLU A 452 -0.43 -31.37 10.65
CA GLU A 452 -0.76 -32.73 10.18
C GLU A 452 -1.40 -33.56 11.31
N GLU A 453 -2.67 -33.92 11.12
CA GLU A 453 -3.32 -35.05 11.79
C GLU A 453 -3.04 -36.35 11.00
N GLY A 454 -2.72 -37.43 11.71
CA GLY A 454 -3.35 -38.74 11.51
C GLY A 454 -2.65 -39.83 10.67
N ASP A 455 -2.32 -40.94 11.36
CA ASP A 455 -2.25 -42.35 10.92
C ASP A 455 -1.29 -42.78 9.79
N ASP A 456 -0.29 -43.62 10.09
CA ASP A 456 -0.43 -45.09 10.18
C ASP A 456 0.93 -45.83 10.21
N ASP A 457 0.95 -46.88 11.04
CA ASP A 457 1.67 -48.16 10.97
C ASP A 457 3.18 -48.30 10.67
N GLU A 458 3.79 -49.01 11.63
CA GLU A 458 4.90 -49.97 11.56
C GLU A 458 5.54 -50.27 10.19
N GLN A 459 6.84 -50.01 10.06
CA GLN A 459 7.83 -51.06 9.79
C GLN A 459 9.29 -50.60 9.99
N LYS A 460 9.98 -51.30 10.90
CA LYS A 460 11.45 -51.37 10.95
C LYS A 460 11.99 -51.92 9.63
N ILE A 461 13.07 -51.34 9.08
CA ILE A 461 14.24 -52.05 8.52
C ILE A 461 15.46 -51.11 8.45
N GLN A 462 16.62 -51.75 8.55
CA GLN A 462 18.00 -51.26 8.75
C GLN A 462 18.58 -50.35 7.66
N LYS A 463 19.54 -49.52 8.13
CA LYS A 463 20.83 -49.12 7.52
C LYS A 463 21.23 -49.86 6.23
N ASP A 464 21.69 -49.12 5.23
CA ASP A 464 23.13 -49.05 4.88
C ASP A 464 23.42 -48.02 3.79
N GLU A 465 24.67 -47.55 3.83
CA GLU A 465 25.36 -46.58 2.97
C GLU A 465 25.37 -46.94 1.48
N LEU A 466 25.31 -45.91 0.61
CA LEU A 466 26.28 -45.66 -0.48
C LEU A 466 26.03 -44.32 -1.17
#